data_AF-A0A943HPE7-F1
#
_entry.id   AF-A0A943HPE7-F1
#
_cell.length_a   1.000
_cell.length_b   1.000
_cell.length_c   1.000
_cell.angle_alpha   90.00
_cell.angle_beta   90.00
_cell.angle_gamma   90.00
#
_symmetry.space_group_name_H-M   'P 1'
#
loop_
_entity.id
_entity.type
_entity.pdbx_description
1 polymer ?
#
loop_
_entity_poly.entity_id
_entity_poly.type
_entity_poly.pdbx_seq_one_letter_code
_entity_poly.pdbx_strand_id
1 'polypeptide(L)'
;MNEKQKQKACRAMSEWLSHPSELGKAPFRIECAGEFDIEGLHYYIFKFKKSLLGDWLLGVCGGYEENSDEHCGHIFSEMEKYDEKTAEESAKNIVENIRSYWIRQAEMEHIRQMFKENLGYISETQIDADAILSQFVRTESRFYLTVGNVDCPTGKIVVSDPLAYLGTGKFSPQMALLVKPGVYPAEVSIVRNHHIGIRMCTARLKITGETAVRYELAEPTRQTASAVSEDRPLTGFAVDAGMVCFCDAEVAEEYRQFLARFHEENPDANHYDDYFAGFFQESYDKLPAYQREGGDFIEWTNPYTGNRLVMIASGFGDGFYQCYWGYDDRSEVCELIIPMVNPDLFES
;
A
#
# COMPACT_ATOMS: atom_id res chain seq x y z
N MET A 1 -13.55 -35.36 29.88
CA MET A 1 -14.12 -34.12 30.46
C MET A 1 -13.34 -33.65 31.68
N ASN A 2 -12.58 -32.55 31.54
CA ASN A 2 -11.92 -31.85 32.65
C ASN A 2 -12.97 -30.97 33.34
N GLU A 3 -13.56 -31.47 34.44
CA GLU A 3 -14.67 -30.81 35.15
C GLU A 3 -14.35 -29.37 35.59
N LYS A 4 -13.08 -29.10 35.90
CA LYS A 4 -12.60 -27.76 36.29
C LYS A 4 -12.62 -26.79 35.10
N GLN A 5 -12.17 -27.24 33.93
CA GLN A 5 -12.15 -26.44 32.70
C GLN A 5 -13.57 -26.15 32.21
N LYS A 6 -14.47 -27.14 32.25
CA LYS A 6 -15.90 -26.97 31.95
C LYS A 6 -16.58 -25.92 32.83
N GLN A 7 -16.31 -25.92 34.14
CA GLN A 7 -16.87 -24.92 35.06
C GLN A 7 -16.37 -23.51 34.74
N LYS A 8 -15.07 -23.38 34.40
CA LYS A 8 -14.49 -22.12 33.93
C LYS A 8 -15.12 -21.65 32.63
N ALA A 9 -15.32 -22.54 31.66
CA ALA A 9 -15.98 -22.23 30.39
C ALA A 9 -17.43 -21.76 30.60
N CYS A 10 -18.18 -22.43 31.48
CA CYS A 10 -19.55 -22.04 31.81
C CYS A 10 -19.61 -20.64 32.44
N ARG A 11 -18.68 -20.34 33.35
CA ARG A 11 -18.55 -19.02 33.97
C ARG A 11 -18.19 -17.96 32.94
N ALA A 12 -17.19 -18.21 32.10
CA ALA A 12 -16.73 -17.26 31.10
C ALA A 12 -17.82 -16.97 30.05
N MET A 13 -18.56 -17.98 29.60
CA MET A 13 -19.74 -17.81 28.74
C MET A 13 -20.83 -16.96 29.41
N SER A 14 -21.09 -17.20 30.69
CA SER A 14 -22.10 -16.43 31.45
C SER A 14 -21.68 -14.97 31.62
N GLU A 15 -20.39 -14.72 31.88
CA GLU A 15 -19.82 -13.37 31.97
C GLU A 15 -19.88 -12.64 30.62
N TRP A 16 -19.50 -13.30 29.53
CA TRP A 16 -19.60 -12.76 28.17
C TRP A 16 -21.04 -12.40 27.80
N LEU A 17 -22.00 -13.30 28.02
CA LEU A 17 -23.43 -13.06 27.78
C LEU A 17 -23.99 -11.90 28.61
N SER A 18 -23.39 -11.61 29.77
CA SER A 18 -23.82 -10.51 30.64
C SER A 18 -23.38 -9.13 30.16
N HIS A 19 -22.49 -9.06 29.16
CA HIS A 19 -22.02 -7.79 28.61
C HIS A 19 -23.20 -6.97 28.03
N PRO A 20 -23.21 -5.62 28.17
CA PRO A 20 -24.29 -4.77 27.66
C PRO A 20 -24.59 -4.92 26.17
N SER A 21 -23.56 -5.25 25.38
CA SER A 21 -23.70 -5.51 23.93
C SER A 21 -24.36 -6.87 23.61
N GLU A 22 -24.48 -7.76 24.59
CA GLU A 22 -25.06 -9.10 24.44
C GLU A 22 -26.47 -9.17 25.04
N LEU A 23 -26.63 -9.73 26.26
CA LEU A 23 -27.91 -9.73 26.98
C LEU A 23 -28.05 -8.56 27.96
N GLY A 24 -26.94 -7.92 28.33
CA GLY A 24 -26.86 -6.91 29.39
C GLY A 24 -27.13 -7.42 30.80
N LYS A 25 -27.24 -8.75 30.98
CA LYS A 25 -27.42 -9.44 32.26
C LYS A 25 -27.10 -10.93 32.12
N ALA A 26 -26.92 -11.61 33.25
CA ALA A 26 -26.72 -13.06 33.26
C ALA A 26 -27.87 -13.81 32.56
N PRO A 27 -27.57 -14.91 31.82
CA PRO A 27 -28.59 -15.74 31.22
C PRO A 27 -29.51 -16.32 32.30
N PHE A 28 -30.79 -16.51 31.96
CA PHE A 28 -31.76 -17.10 32.88
C PHE A 28 -31.39 -18.54 33.27
N ARG A 29 -30.84 -19.28 32.30
CA ARG A 29 -30.33 -20.64 32.48
C ARG A 29 -29.23 -20.89 31.46
N ILE A 30 -28.19 -21.64 31.83
CA ILE A 30 -27.11 -22.07 30.96
C ILE A 30 -26.71 -23.50 31.32
N GLU A 31 -26.47 -24.33 30.31
CA GLU A 31 -26.09 -25.73 30.46
C GLU A 31 -25.04 -26.10 29.41
N CYS A 32 -24.02 -26.84 29.82
CA CYS A 32 -23.11 -27.47 28.86
C CYS A 32 -23.86 -28.62 28.17
N ALA A 33 -23.93 -28.56 26.85
CA ALA A 33 -24.67 -29.48 26.00
C ALA A 33 -23.76 -30.46 25.24
N GLY A 34 -22.47 -30.16 25.11
CA GLY A 34 -21.49 -31.03 24.46
C GLY A 34 -20.08 -30.45 24.54
N GLU A 35 -19.12 -31.19 24.01
CA GLU A 35 -17.72 -30.79 23.87
C GLU A 35 -17.16 -31.31 22.55
N PHE A 36 -16.18 -30.63 21.98
CA PHE A 36 -15.51 -31.06 20.74
C PHE A 36 -14.09 -30.49 20.67
N ASP A 37 -13.27 -31.12 19.84
CA ASP A 37 -11.90 -30.69 19.56
C ASP A 37 -11.79 -30.24 18.10
N ILE A 38 -11.06 -29.15 17.86
CA ILE A 38 -10.68 -28.69 16.52
C ILE A 38 -9.26 -28.12 16.57
N GLU A 39 -8.38 -28.62 15.70
CA GLU A 39 -6.98 -28.22 15.58
C GLU A 39 -6.20 -28.22 16.91
N GLY A 40 -6.39 -29.26 17.74
CA GLY A 40 -5.69 -29.42 19.01
C GLY A 40 -6.19 -28.53 20.15
N LEU A 41 -7.28 -27.78 19.93
CA LEU A 41 -7.95 -26.97 20.93
C LEU A 41 -9.30 -27.58 21.31
N HIS A 42 -9.60 -27.54 22.61
CA HIS A 42 -10.83 -28.07 23.19
C HIS A 42 -11.90 -26.98 23.36
N TYR A 43 -13.17 -27.34 23.10
CA TYR A 43 -14.31 -26.44 23.13
C TYR A 43 -15.52 -27.06 23.82
N TYR A 44 -16.29 -26.21 24.50
CA TYR A 44 -17.55 -26.55 25.13
C TYR A 44 -18.72 -25.89 24.40
N ILE A 45 -19.75 -26.69 24.15
CA ILE A 45 -21.03 -26.23 23.61
C ILE A 45 -21.94 -25.93 24.78
N PHE A 46 -22.48 -24.72 24.82
CA PHE A 46 -23.47 -24.30 25.78
C PHE A 46 -24.82 -24.09 25.11
N LYS A 47 -25.88 -24.46 25.81
CA LYS A 47 -27.22 -23.97 25.52
C LYS A 47 -27.67 -23.05 26.65
N PHE A 48 -28.28 -21.92 26.32
CA PHE A 48 -28.74 -20.95 27.32
C PHE A 48 -30.10 -20.34 26.98
N LYS A 49 -30.76 -19.74 27.98
CA LYS A 49 -32.04 -19.04 27.83
C LYS A 49 -31.90 -17.57 28.24
N LYS A 50 -32.49 -16.67 27.46
CA LYS A 50 -32.60 -15.23 27.79
C LYS A 50 -33.64 -14.96 28.90
N SER A 51 -34.67 -15.79 28.99
CA SER A 51 -35.78 -15.67 29.95
C SER A 51 -36.41 -17.05 30.24
N LEU A 52 -37.27 -17.13 31.25
CA LEU A 52 -37.93 -18.38 31.67
C LEU A 52 -38.68 -19.09 30.53
N LEU A 53 -39.41 -18.33 29.72
CA LEU A 53 -40.22 -18.83 28.59
C LEU A 53 -39.50 -18.76 27.24
N GLY A 54 -38.23 -18.34 27.22
CA GLY A 54 -37.45 -18.20 25.99
C GLY A 54 -36.97 -19.54 25.41
N ASP A 55 -36.63 -19.51 24.13
CA ASP A 55 -35.96 -20.59 23.42
C ASP A 55 -34.57 -20.87 23.99
N TRP A 56 -34.10 -22.10 23.85
CA TRP A 56 -32.69 -22.43 24.07
C TRP A 56 -31.89 -21.92 22.89
N LEU A 57 -30.78 -21.23 23.18
CA LEU A 57 -29.87 -20.66 22.20
C LEU A 57 -28.49 -21.30 22.32
N LEU A 58 -27.78 -21.39 21.19
CA LEU A 58 -26.45 -21.98 21.11
C LEU A 58 -25.38 -20.96 21.50
N GLY A 59 -24.41 -21.39 22.29
CA GLY A 59 -23.18 -20.67 22.57
C GLY A 59 -21.97 -21.60 22.59
N VAL A 60 -20.81 -21.05 22.29
CA VAL A 60 -19.55 -21.80 22.27
C VAL A 60 -18.54 -21.07 23.15
N CYS A 61 -17.83 -21.83 23.97
CA CYS A 61 -16.69 -21.33 24.74
C CYS A 61 -15.57 -22.35 24.68
N GLY A 62 -14.42 -21.94 24.16
CA GLY A 62 -13.29 -22.85 24.02
C GLY A 62 -12.03 -22.17 23.54
N GLY A 63 -11.13 -22.98 22.99
CA GLY A 63 -9.76 -22.58 22.72
C GLY A 63 -8.82 -22.96 23.86
N TYR A 64 -9.11 -24.06 24.57
CA TYR A 64 -8.26 -24.56 25.64
C TYR A 64 -7.25 -25.58 25.09
N GLU A 65 -6.00 -25.49 25.52
CA GLU A 65 -5.04 -26.57 25.31
C GLU A 65 -5.32 -27.72 26.30
N GLU A 66 -4.86 -28.94 25.97
CA GLU A 66 -5.18 -30.20 26.67
C GLU A 66 -4.88 -30.18 28.19
N ASN A 67 -3.98 -29.29 28.64
CA ASN A 67 -3.61 -29.10 30.04
C ASN A 67 -3.73 -27.64 30.53
N SER A 68 -4.43 -26.77 29.79
CA SER A 68 -4.64 -25.37 30.16
C SER A 68 -6.05 -25.13 30.65
N ASP A 69 -6.18 -24.36 31.73
CA ASP A 69 -7.49 -23.83 32.13
C ASP A 69 -7.77 -22.42 31.56
N GLU A 70 -6.86 -21.91 30.73
CA GLU A 70 -6.98 -20.62 30.03
C GLU A 70 -7.36 -20.87 28.57
N HIS A 71 -8.33 -20.12 28.07
CA HIS A 71 -8.79 -20.21 26.69
C HIS A 71 -8.29 -19.02 25.87
N CYS A 72 -8.09 -19.20 24.56
CA CYS A 72 -7.65 -18.14 23.63
C CYS A 72 -8.76 -17.13 23.26
N GLY A 73 -9.74 -16.92 24.13
CA GLY A 73 -10.81 -15.92 23.92
C GLY A 73 -11.94 -16.31 22.96
N HIS A 74 -12.06 -17.57 22.51
CA HIS A 74 -13.18 -18.00 21.66
C HIS A 74 -14.46 -18.24 22.49
N ILE A 75 -15.13 -17.15 22.88
CA ILE A 75 -16.44 -17.16 23.54
C ILE A 75 -17.42 -16.38 22.68
N PHE A 76 -18.48 -17.03 22.22
CA PHE A 76 -19.42 -16.39 21.30
C PHE A 76 -20.77 -17.10 21.23
N SER A 77 -21.79 -16.36 20.79
CA SER A 77 -23.11 -16.88 20.43
C SER A 77 -23.74 -15.96 19.39
N GLU A 78 -24.14 -16.52 18.25
CA GLU A 78 -24.96 -15.80 17.25
C GLU A 78 -26.43 -15.63 17.68
N MET A 79 -26.78 -16.10 18.89
CA MET A 79 -28.14 -16.09 19.43
C MET A 79 -29.11 -16.93 18.60
N GLU A 80 -28.58 -17.89 17.84
CA GLU A 80 -29.35 -18.90 17.10
C GLU A 80 -29.96 -19.93 18.03
N LYS A 81 -31.07 -20.54 17.60
CA LYS A 81 -31.74 -21.59 18.37
C LYS A 81 -30.86 -22.82 18.48
N TYR A 82 -30.78 -23.38 19.67
CA TYR A 82 -30.12 -24.66 19.92
C TYR A 82 -30.96 -25.82 19.36
N ASP A 83 -30.35 -26.62 18.49
CA ASP A 83 -30.86 -27.92 18.05
C ASP A 83 -29.82 -29.00 18.40
N GLU A 84 -30.23 -30.00 19.18
CA GLU A 84 -29.36 -31.08 19.64
C GLU A 84 -28.72 -31.88 18.49
N LYS A 85 -29.40 -31.99 17.34
CA LYS A 85 -28.90 -32.76 16.20
C LYS A 85 -27.78 -32.07 15.43
N THR A 86 -27.75 -30.73 15.45
CA THR A 86 -26.79 -29.92 14.69
C THR A 86 -25.84 -29.13 15.58
N ALA A 87 -26.01 -29.17 16.90
CA ALA A 87 -25.28 -28.34 17.86
C ALA A 87 -23.76 -28.37 17.69
N GLU A 88 -23.18 -29.54 17.44
CA GLU A 88 -21.73 -29.67 17.24
C GLU A 88 -21.26 -29.04 15.92
N GLU A 89 -21.99 -29.28 14.82
CA GLU A 89 -21.67 -28.70 13.51
C GLU A 89 -21.83 -27.17 13.52
N SER A 90 -22.94 -26.67 14.06
CA SER A 90 -23.18 -25.24 14.24
C SER A 90 -22.11 -24.61 15.13
N ALA A 91 -21.69 -25.28 16.21
CA ALA A 91 -20.63 -24.79 17.08
C ALA A 91 -19.26 -24.75 16.39
N LYS A 92 -18.93 -25.76 15.57
CA LYS A 92 -17.70 -25.77 14.75
C LYS A 92 -17.68 -24.61 13.76
N ASN A 93 -18.78 -24.35 13.05
CA ASN A 93 -18.89 -23.23 12.12
C ASN A 93 -18.68 -21.87 12.81
N ILE A 94 -19.25 -21.68 14.01
CA ILE A 94 -19.02 -20.47 14.81
C ILE A 94 -17.53 -20.30 15.14
N VAL A 95 -16.86 -21.38 15.56
CA VAL A 95 -15.42 -21.34 15.89
C VAL A 95 -14.57 -21.03 14.65
N GLU A 96 -14.85 -21.67 13.52
CA GLU A 96 -14.13 -21.42 12.26
C GLU A 96 -14.30 -19.97 11.78
N ASN A 97 -15.50 -19.40 11.94
CA ASN A 97 -15.77 -17.99 11.62
C ASN A 97 -14.96 -17.04 12.51
N ILE A 98 -14.92 -17.27 13.82
CA ILE A 98 -14.15 -16.48 14.79
C ILE A 98 -12.65 -16.58 14.48
N ARG A 99 -12.15 -17.78 14.20
CA ARG A 99 -10.74 -18.01 13.85
C ARG A 99 -10.38 -17.29 12.55
N SER A 100 -11.20 -17.42 11.52
CA SER A 100 -11.02 -16.72 10.24
C SER A 100 -11.08 -15.21 10.41
N TYR A 101 -11.90 -14.70 11.33
CA TYR A 101 -11.92 -13.28 11.68
C TYR A 101 -10.59 -12.84 12.31
N TRP A 102 -10.09 -13.55 13.33
CA TRP A 102 -8.85 -13.20 14.00
C TRP A 102 -7.62 -13.32 13.10
N ILE A 103 -7.56 -14.33 12.23
CA ILE A 103 -6.51 -14.45 11.21
C ILE A 103 -6.52 -13.22 10.31
N ARG A 104 -7.69 -12.85 9.75
CA ARG A 104 -7.81 -11.63 8.94
C ARG A 104 -7.46 -10.36 9.71
N GLN A 105 -7.83 -10.25 10.99
CA GLN A 105 -7.45 -9.09 11.81
C GLN A 105 -5.94 -9.04 12.03
N ALA A 106 -5.29 -10.17 12.32
CA ALA A 106 -3.85 -10.24 12.50
C ALA A 106 -3.10 -9.92 11.19
N GLU A 107 -3.56 -10.46 10.06
CA GLU A 107 -3.06 -10.11 8.73
C GLU A 107 -3.22 -8.61 8.44
N MET A 108 -4.40 -8.04 8.70
CA MET A 108 -4.64 -6.61 8.54
C MET A 108 -3.74 -5.75 9.43
N GLU A 109 -3.50 -6.15 10.67
CA GLU A 109 -2.62 -5.44 11.58
C GLU A 109 -1.17 -5.51 11.12
N HIS A 110 -0.72 -6.67 10.64
CA HIS A 110 0.59 -6.82 10.03
C HIS A 110 0.75 -5.92 8.78
N ILE A 111 -0.26 -5.90 7.91
CA ILE A 111 -0.30 -5.02 6.73
C ILE A 111 -0.24 -3.54 7.15
N ARG A 112 -1.05 -3.12 8.13
CA ARG A 112 -1.02 -1.74 8.65
C ARG A 112 0.34 -1.35 9.19
N GLN A 113 1.02 -2.26 9.87
CA GLN A 113 2.37 -2.04 10.37
C GLN A 113 3.37 -1.86 9.22
N MET A 114 3.31 -2.69 8.16
CA MET A 114 4.13 -2.50 6.96
C MET A 114 3.89 -1.14 6.28
N PHE A 115 2.64 -0.70 6.16
CA PHE A 115 2.33 0.63 5.62
C PHE A 115 2.92 1.75 6.48
N LYS A 116 2.83 1.64 7.80
CA LYS A 116 3.40 2.60 8.74
C LYS A 116 4.93 2.67 8.64
N GLU A 117 5.59 1.53 8.49
CA GLU A 117 7.03 1.45 8.27
C GLU A 117 7.43 2.05 6.93
N ASN A 118 6.65 1.80 5.87
CA ASN A 118 6.88 2.43 4.57
C ASN A 118 6.71 3.95 4.60
N LEU A 119 5.74 4.47 5.35
CA LEU A 119 5.59 5.91 5.61
C LEU A 119 6.82 6.48 6.32
N GLY A 120 7.41 5.72 7.24
CA GLY A 120 8.69 6.04 7.86
C GLY A 120 9.80 6.14 6.82
N TYR A 121 9.97 5.11 5.99
CA TYR A 121 10.97 5.03 4.92
C TYR A 121 10.90 6.23 3.95
N ILE A 122 9.73 6.57 3.40
CA ILE A 122 9.63 7.69 2.45
C ILE A 122 9.81 9.06 3.12
N SER A 123 9.72 9.13 4.46
CA SER A 123 9.94 10.34 5.25
C SER A 123 11.40 10.52 5.68
N GLU A 124 12.27 9.55 5.42
CA GLU A 124 13.70 9.66 5.69
C GLU A 124 14.31 10.81 4.86
N THR A 125 15.43 11.36 5.33
CA THR A 125 16.19 12.43 4.64
C THR A 125 17.61 12.00 4.28
N GLN A 126 17.96 10.77 4.66
CA GLN A 126 19.21 10.11 4.37
C GLN A 126 18.85 8.72 3.86
N ILE A 127 19.54 8.28 2.81
CA ILE A 127 19.26 7.02 2.15
C ILE A 127 20.55 6.23 2.01
N ASP A 128 20.47 4.95 2.35
CA ASP A 128 21.54 3.99 2.14
C ASP A 128 21.62 3.61 0.65
N ALA A 129 22.79 3.79 0.05
CA ALA A 129 22.99 3.52 -1.36
C ALA A 129 22.92 2.03 -1.71
N ASP A 130 23.41 1.15 -0.83
CA ASP A 130 23.33 -0.30 -1.01
C ASP A 130 21.87 -0.77 -0.91
N ALA A 131 21.08 -0.14 -0.03
CA ALA A 131 19.65 -0.43 0.11
C ALA A 131 18.84 0.01 -1.13
N ILE A 132 19.23 1.06 -1.84
CA ILE A 132 18.61 1.41 -3.13
C ILE A 132 19.08 0.46 -4.23
N LEU A 133 20.38 0.18 -4.29
CA LEU A 133 20.97 -0.71 -5.30
C LEU A 133 20.33 -2.11 -5.26
N SER A 134 20.06 -2.64 -4.06
CA SER A 134 19.42 -3.94 -3.85
C SER A 134 17.96 -4.02 -4.34
N GLN A 135 17.32 -2.88 -4.65
CA GLN A 135 15.97 -2.85 -5.22
C GLN A 135 15.98 -3.09 -6.73
N PHE A 136 17.07 -2.76 -7.42
CA PHE A 136 17.20 -2.90 -8.87
C PHE A 136 17.78 -4.27 -9.24
N VAL A 137 17.11 -5.32 -8.78
CA VAL A 137 17.47 -6.72 -9.00
C VAL A 137 16.33 -7.46 -9.71
N ARG A 138 16.64 -8.65 -10.26
CA ARG A 138 15.64 -9.54 -10.84
C ARG A 138 15.64 -10.85 -10.07
N THR A 139 14.59 -11.06 -9.28
CA THR A 139 14.33 -12.27 -8.49
C THR A 139 12.92 -12.77 -8.81
N GLU A 140 12.38 -13.70 -8.01
CA GLU A 140 11.01 -14.17 -8.19
C GLU A 140 9.96 -13.08 -7.87
N SER A 141 10.22 -12.30 -6.81
CA SER A 141 9.32 -11.26 -6.29
C SER A 141 9.77 -9.84 -6.63
N ARG A 142 11.01 -9.62 -7.11
CA ARG A 142 11.53 -8.29 -7.47
C ARG A 142 11.95 -8.21 -8.92
N PHE A 143 11.68 -7.08 -9.55
CA PHE A 143 12.09 -6.77 -10.91
C PHE A 143 12.49 -5.31 -11.02
N TYR A 144 13.11 -4.96 -12.13
CA TYR A 144 13.19 -3.57 -12.55
C TYR A 144 13.18 -3.51 -14.08
N LEU A 145 12.62 -2.41 -14.59
CA LEU A 145 12.46 -2.15 -16.01
C LEU A 145 12.88 -0.73 -16.35
N THR A 146 13.46 -0.56 -17.53
CA THR A 146 13.46 0.74 -18.21
C THR A 146 12.07 0.95 -18.79
N VAL A 147 11.36 1.97 -18.31
CA VAL A 147 9.94 2.22 -18.65
C VAL A 147 9.77 3.30 -19.72
N GLY A 148 10.85 3.97 -20.08
CA GLY A 148 10.88 4.95 -21.16
C GLY A 148 12.13 5.82 -21.08
N ASN A 149 12.17 6.84 -21.93
CA ASN A 149 13.16 7.88 -21.92
C ASN A 149 12.51 9.24 -21.71
N VAL A 150 13.22 10.11 -21.03
CA VAL A 150 12.83 11.50 -20.80
C VAL A 150 13.74 12.37 -21.63
N ASP A 151 13.15 13.19 -22.49
CA ASP A 151 13.88 14.17 -23.27
C ASP A 151 14.13 15.42 -22.40
N CYS A 152 15.39 15.82 -22.28
CA CYS A 152 15.83 16.92 -21.43
C CYS A 152 16.61 17.97 -22.23
N PRO A 153 15.93 18.81 -23.04
CA PRO A 153 16.60 19.80 -23.89
C PRO A 153 17.32 20.90 -23.12
N THR A 154 16.93 21.19 -21.87
CA THR A 154 17.55 22.26 -21.06
C THR A 154 18.42 21.72 -19.92
N GLY A 155 18.24 20.46 -19.52
CA GLY A 155 18.90 19.86 -18.37
C GLY A 155 18.33 20.33 -17.02
N LYS A 156 17.23 21.07 -17.03
CA LYS A 156 16.52 21.53 -15.81
C LYS A 156 15.45 20.53 -15.45
N ILE A 157 15.71 19.67 -14.48
CA ILE A 157 14.77 18.61 -14.12
C ILE A 157 13.66 19.15 -13.22
N VAL A 158 12.42 18.80 -13.55
CA VAL A 158 11.18 19.00 -12.81
C VAL A 158 10.63 17.64 -12.41
N VAL A 159 10.16 17.55 -11.18
CA VAL A 159 9.37 16.40 -10.69
C VAL A 159 7.98 16.88 -10.33
N SER A 160 6.97 16.06 -10.59
CA SER A 160 5.57 16.41 -10.33
C SER A 160 4.68 15.18 -10.40
N ASP A 161 3.45 15.35 -9.97
CA ASP A 161 2.34 14.53 -10.45
C ASP A 161 1.90 15.03 -11.84
N PRO A 162 2.11 14.24 -12.91
CA PRO A 162 1.80 14.68 -14.27
C PRO A 162 0.30 14.90 -14.52
N LEU A 163 -0.56 14.18 -13.80
CA LEU A 163 -2.01 14.21 -14.03
C LEU A 163 -2.71 15.25 -13.16
N ALA A 164 -2.18 15.56 -11.97
CA ALA A 164 -2.75 16.54 -11.05
C ALA A 164 -2.14 17.94 -11.18
N TYR A 165 -0.81 18.04 -11.32
CA TYR A 165 -0.08 19.26 -10.97
C TYR A 165 0.77 19.82 -12.11
N LEU A 166 1.41 18.97 -12.91
CA LEU A 166 2.29 19.41 -14.00
C LEU A 166 1.58 20.36 -15.00
N GLY A 167 0.32 20.08 -15.31
CA GLY A 167 -0.52 20.87 -16.22
C GLY A 167 -0.84 22.29 -15.72
N THR A 168 -0.78 22.52 -14.41
CA THR A 168 -0.95 23.86 -13.82
C THR A 168 0.37 24.51 -13.39
N GLY A 169 1.46 23.74 -13.37
CA GLY A 169 2.76 24.14 -12.85
C GLY A 169 2.81 24.27 -11.31
N LYS A 170 1.71 24.03 -10.59
CA LYS A 170 1.70 23.97 -9.13
C LYS A 170 2.46 22.74 -8.65
N PHE A 171 3.02 22.78 -7.45
CA PHE A 171 3.71 21.65 -6.78
C PHE A 171 4.66 20.86 -7.70
N SER A 172 5.27 21.55 -8.68
CA SER A 172 6.13 20.98 -9.72
C SER A 172 7.53 21.56 -9.56
N PRO A 173 8.25 21.21 -8.48
CA PRO A 173 9.55 21.79 -8.20
C PRO A 173 10.58 21.44 -9.28
N GLN A 174 11.29 22.47 -9.71
CA GLN A 174 12.49 22.35 -10.53
C GLN A 174 13.69 22.16 -9.59
N MET A 175 14.48 21.12 -9.82
CA MET A 175 15.72 20.88 -9.07
C MET A 175 16.73 22.02 -9.30
N ALA A 176 17.49 22.35 -8.26
CA ALA A 176 18.52 23.39 -8.31
C ALA A 176 19.76 22.92 -9.11
N LEU A 177 20.08 21.63 -9.02
CA LEU A 177 21.14 21.01 -9.81
C LEU A 177 20.69 20.81 -11.25
N LEU A 178 21.58 21.12 -12.20
CA LEU A 178 21.37 20.94 -13.63
C LEU A 178 22.12 19.72 -14.13
N VAL A 179 21.48 18.96 -15.01
CA VAL A 179 22.14 17.90 -15.79
C VAL A 179 22.52 18.44 -17.17
N LYS A 180 23.28 17.66 -17.93
CA LYS A 180 23.56 18.03 -19.33
C LYS A 180 22.27 17.89 -20.14
N PRO A 181 22.03 18.74 -21.15
CA PRO A 181 20.97 18.46 -22.11
C PRO A 181 21.17 17.10 -22.78
N GLY A 182 20.10 16.33 -22.93
CA GLY A 182 20.18 14.98 -23.46
C GLY A 182 18.90 14.19 -23.30
N VAL A 183 19.02 12.88 -23.48
CA VAL A 183 17.93 11.92 -23.34
C VAL A 183 18.34 10.91 -22.28
N TYR A 184 17.50 10.73 -21.27
CA TYR A 184 17.83 9.93 -20.09
C TYR A 184 16.81 8.81 -19.87
N PRO A 185 17.25 7.55 -19.72
CA PRO A 185 16.33 6.46 -19.45
C PRO A 185 15.77 6.57 -18.03
N ALA A 186 14.47 6.36 -17.92
CA ALA A 186 13.77 6.21 -16.65
C ALA A 186 13.61 4.71 -16.34
N GLU A 187 13.99 4.32 -15.14
CA GLU A 187 13.84 2.97 -14.64
C GLU A 187 12.98 2.96 -13.37
N VAL A 188 12.32 1.84 -13.12
CA VAL A 188 11.55 1.62 -11.89
C VAL A 188 11.82 0.23 -11.35
N SER A 189 12.10 0.13 -10.04
CA SER A 189 12.10 -1.14 -9.32
C SER A 189 10.68 -1.54 -8.94
N ILE A 190 10.40 -2.84 -8.93
CA ILE A 190 9.06 -3.40 -8.82
C ILE A 190 9.09 -4.56 -7.83
N VAL A 191 8.14 -4.58 -6.90
CA VAL A 191 7.90 -5.73 -6.03
C VAL A 191 6.55 -6.36 -6.34
N ARG A 192 6.48 -7.69 -6.22
CA ARG A 192 5.25 -8.49 -6.29
C ARG A 192 5.07 -9.21 -4.97
N ASN A 193 3.96 -8.94 -4.31
CA ASN A 193 3.63 -9.57 -3.03
C ASN A 193 2.13 -9.92 -3.01
N HIS A 194 1.78 -10.99 -2.30
CA HIS A 194 0.41 -11.52 -2.29
C HIS A 194 -0.59 -10.63 -1.54
N HIS A 195 -0.14 -9.83 -0.56
CA HIS A 195 -0.99 -8.92 0.21
C HIS A 195 -1.16 -7.57 -0.49
N ILE A 196 -0.08 -7.01 -1.04
CA ILE A 196 -0.11 -5.66 -1.63
C ILE A 196 -0.20 -5.69 -3.15
N GLY A 197 -0.04 -6.83 -3.81
CA GLY A 197 0.02 -6.93 -5.27
C GLY A 197 1.34 -6.40 -5.84
N ILE A 198 1.28 -5.88 -7.07
CA ILE A 198 2.43 -5.26 -7.76
C ILE A 198 2.57 -3.82 -7.29
N ARG A 199 3.80 -3.38 -6.96
CA ARG A 199 4.10 -1.99 -6.60
C ARG A 199 5.38 -1.49 -7.26
N MET A 200 5.32 -0.25 -7.75
CA MET A 200 6.49 0.53 -8.15
C MET A 200 7.20 1.04 -6.89
N CYS A 201 8.46 0.65 -6.70
CA CYS A 201 9.20 0.90 -5.47
C CYS A 201 10.04 2.18 -5.55
N THR A 202 11.08 2.19 -6.38
CA THR A 202 11.94 3.35 -6.58
C THR A 202 12.01 3.65 -8.06
N ALA A 203 11.60 4.86 -8.44
CA ALA A 203 11.81 5.37 -9.79
C ALA A 203 13.17 6.07 -9.85
N ARG A 204 13.90 5.92 -10.95
CA ARG A 204 15.17 6.64 -11.18
C ARG A 204 15.32 7.13 -12.60
N LEU A 205 15.86 8.34 -12.75
CA LEU A 205 16.34 8.90 -14.00
C LEU A 205 17.86 8.71 -14.08
N LYS A 206 18.34 7.85 -14.97
CA LYS A 206 19.78 7.58 -15.12
C LYS A 206 20.44 8.71 -15.92
N ILE A 207 21.27 9.51 -15.25
CA ILE A 207 22.05 10.59 -15.87
C ILE A 207 23.32 10.05 -16.54
N THR A 208 23.93 9.04 -15.92
CA THR A 208 25.05 8.27 -16.49
C THR A 208 24.83 6.78 -16.26
N GLY A 209 25.67 5.93 -16.88
CA GLY A 209 25.68 4.50 -16.63
C GLY A 209 26.36 4.08 -15.32
N GLU A 210 26.87 5.04 -14.55
CA GLU A 210 27.61 4.77 -13.30
C GLU A 210 26.67 4.37 -12.16
N THR A 211 27.25 3.75 -11.13
CA THR A 211 26.53 3.32 -9.93
C THR A 211 26.64 4.38 -8.85
N ALA A 212 25.52 4.79 -8.27
CA ALA A 212 25.51 5.69 -7.13
C ALA A 212 26.07 4.98 -5.89
N VAL A 213 27.01 5.62 -5.20
CA VAL A 213 27.57 5.15 -3.91
C VAL A 213 27.09 6.00 -2.73
N ARG A 214 26.34 7.07 -3.02
CA ARG A 214 25.80 8.00 -2.03
C ARG A 214 24.63 8.79 -2.62
N TYR A 215 23.67 9.13 -1.77
CA TYR A 215 22.54 9.99 -2.11
C TYR A 215 22.51 11.27 -1.26
N GLU A 216 22.10 12.38 -1.86
CA GLU A 216 21.76 13.63 -1.18
C GLU A 216 20.36 14.07 -1.56
N LEU A 217 19.66 14.75 -0.65
CA LEU A 217 18.37 15.37 -0.97
C LEU A 217 18.50 16.31 -2.16
N ALA A 218 17.61 16.15 -3.13
CA ALA A 218 17.54 17.02 -4.28
C ALA A 218 16.81 18.31 -3.91
N GLU A 219 17.58 19.37 -3.66
CA GLU A 219 17.03 20.68 -3.34
C GLU A 219 16.37 21.31 -4.57
N PRO A 220 15.13 21.82 -4.45
CA PRO A 220 14.50 22.56 -5.53
C PRO A 220 14.97 24.02 -5.55
N THR A 221 14.79 24.68 -6.69
CA THR A 221 14.92 26.13 -6.77
C THR A 221 13.89 26.82 -5.87
N ARG A 222 14.28 27.92 -5.22
CA ARG A 222 13.41 28.64 -4.26
C ARG A 222 12.10 29.11 -4.90
N GLN A 223 12.10 29.38 -6.20
CA GLN A 223 10.95 29.88 -6.95
C GLN A 223 9.87 28.82 -7.22
N THR A 224 10.26 27.54 -7.29
CA THR A 224 9.35 26.45 -7.68
C THR A 224 9.12 25.44 -6.57
N ALA A 225 9.82 25.60 -5.43
CA ALA A 225 9.64 24.77 -4.25
C ALA A 225 8.17 24.76 -3.80
N SER A 226 7.69 23.58 -3.39
CA SER A 226 6.31 23.37 -2.94
C SER A 226 5.93 24.26 -1.75
N ALA A 227 6.92 24.57 -0.89
CA ALA A 227 6.83 25.59 0.14
C ALA A 227 8.24 26.15 0.42
N VAL A 228 8.31 27.32 1.06
CA VAL A 228 9.58 27.94 1.47
C VAL A 228 9.48 28.28 2.95
N SER A 229 10.38 27.72 3.76
CA SER A 229 10.59 28.12 5.16
C SER A 229 11.56 29.30 5.23
N GLU A 230 11.72 29.94 6.40
CA GLU A 230 12.48 31.19 6.57
C GLU A 230 13.87 31.16 5.91
N ASP A 231 14.56 30.01 5.93
CA ASP A 231 15.92 29.87 5.39
C ASP A 231 16.11 28.85 4.25
N ARG A 232 15.16 27.92 4.01
CA ARG A 232 15.32 26.87 2.99
C ARG A 232 14.02 26.50 2.28
N PRO A 233 14.08 26.20 0.96
CA PRO A 233 12.94 25.60 0.26
C PRO A 233 12.64 24.20 0.83
N LEU A 234 11.36 23.87 0.93
CA LEU A 234 10.92 22.52 1.26
C LEU A 234 11.33 21.56 0.14
N THR A 235 12.05 20.49 0.47
CA THR A 235 12.39 19.40 -0.46
C THR A 235 11.17 18.52 -0.72
N GLY A 236 11.09 17.93 -1.91
CA GLY A 236 10.00 17.03 -2.29
C GLY A 236 8.79 17.72 -2.94
N PHE A 237 7.80 16.91 -3.29
CA PHE A 237 6.64 17.31 -4.08
C PHE A 237 5.40 16.49 -3.69
N ALA A 238 4.23 17.06 -3.93
CA ALA A 238 2.95 16.42 -3.66
C ALA A 238 2.49 15.56 -4.84
N VAL A 239 1.78 14.47 -4.53
CA VAL A 239 1.12 13.56 -5.47
C VAL A 239 -0.33 13.37 -5.04
N ASP A 240 -1.25 13.40 -6.00
CA ASP A 240 -2.71 13.45 -5.76
C ASP A 240 -3.54 12.65 -6.79
N ALA A 241 -2.91 12.24 -7.90
CA ALA A 241 -3.46 11.30 -8.87
C ALA A 241 -2.70 9.96 -8.85
N GLY A 242 -1.93 9.69 -7.79
CA GLY A 242 -1.13 8.47 -7.68
C GLY A 242 -0.01 8.31 -8.71
N MET A 243 0.51 9.40 -9.28
CA MET A 243 1.53 9.38 -10.33
C MET A 243 2.72 10.28 -10.02
N VAL A 244 3.91 9.87 -10.47
CA VAL A 244 5.12 10.69 -10.51
C VAL A 244 5.68 10.77 -11.92
N CYS A 245 6.35 11.86 -12.25
CA CYS A 245 7.13 11.98 -13.48
C CYS A 245 8.49 12.64 -13.23
N PHE A 246 9.47 12.27 -14.06
CA PHE A 246 10.63 13.09 -14.34
C PHE A 246 10.37 13.85 -15.64
N CYS A 247 10.63 15.15 -15.66
CA CYS A 247 10.40 16.00 -16.83
C CYS A 247 11.46 17.09 -16.90
N ASP A 248 11.74 17.63 -18.09
CA ASP A 248 12.55 18.85 -18.24
C ASP A 248 11.65 20.08 -18.15
N ALA A 249 12.17 21.22 -17.68
CA ALA A 249 11.40 22.45 -17.54
C ALA A 249 10.75 22.93 -18.84
N GLU A 250 11.39 22.72 -20.00
CA GLU A 250 10.82 23.04 -21.31
C GLU A 250 9.71 22.05 -21.67
N VAL A 251 9.95 20.75 -21.50
CA VAL A 251 8.93 19.70 -21.76
C VAL A 251 7.72 19.84 -20.83
N ALA A 252 7.93 20.31 -19.60
CA ALA A 252 6.87 20.63 -18.67
C ALA A 252 6.00 21.80 -19.17
N GLU A 253 6.59 22.80 -19.82
CA GLU A 253 5.85 23.89 -20.46
C GLU A 253 5.08 23.42 -21.69
N GLU A 254 5.70 22.57 -22.52
CA GLU A 254 5.03 21.95 -23.66
C GLU A 254 3.84 21.08 -23.23
N TYR A 255 3.96 20.37 -22.11
CA TYR A 255 2.87 19.60 -21.51
C TYR A 255 1.71 20.49 -21.06
N ARG A 256 2.01 21.64 -20.43
CA ARG A 256 0.99 22.63 -20.06
C ARG A 256 0.25 23.17 -21.26
N GLN A 257 0.97 23.49 -22.34
CA GLN A 257 0.38 23.96 -23.59
C GLN A 257 -0.46 22.88 -24.27
N PHE A 258 -0.01 21.63 -24.24
CA PHE A 258 -0.78 20.48 -24.72
C PHE A 258 -2.11 20.35 -23.96
N LEU A 259 -2.10 20.34 -22.63
CA LEU A 259 -3.33 20.20 -21.84
C LEU A 259 -4.27 21.40 -22.02
N ALA A 260 -3.73 22.62 -22.06
CA ALA A 260 -4.54 23.81 -22.32
C ALA A 260 -5.29 23.71 -23.67
N ARG A 261 -4.61 23.27 -24.73
CA ARG A 261 -5.23 23.02 -26.03
C ARG A 261 -6.24 21.87 -25.97
N PHE A 262 -5.89 20.76 -25.31
CA PHE A 262 -6.80 19.62 -25.17
C PHE A 262 -8.14 20.03 -24.55
N HIS A 263 -8.11 20.83 -23.47
CA HIS A 263 -9.33 21.32 -22.82
C HIS A 263 -10.05 22.43 -23.61
N GLU A 264 -9.34 23.25 -24.39
CA GLU A 264 -9.99 24.19 -25.32
C GLU A 264 -10.78 23.46 -26.41
N GLU A 265 -10.20 22.38 -26.95
CA GLU A 265 -10.83 21.54 -27.98
C GLU A 265 -11.90 20.60 -27.40
N ASN A 266 -11.75 20.19 -26.13
CA ASN A 266 -12.63 19.24 -25.44
C ASN A 266 -13.04 19.76 -24.04
N PRO A 267 -13.95 20.75 -23.95
CA PRO A 267 -14.24 21.46 -22.69
C PRO A 267 -14.80 20.59 -21.56
N ASP A 268 -15.52 19.51 -21.90
CA ASP A 268 -16.15 18.61 -20.92
C ASP A 268 -15.35 17.32 -20.69
N ALA A 269 -14.19 17.16 -21.34
CA ALA A 269 -13.38 15.94 -21.26
C ALA A 269 -12.48 15.92 -20.02
N ASN A 270 -12.32 14.74 -19.45
CA ASN A 270 -11.32 14.43 -18.45
C ASN A 270 -10.04 13.97 -19.17
N HIS A 271 -8.93 14.70 -19.01
CA HIS A 271 -7.68 14.36 -19.72
C HIS A 271 -7.12 12.99 -19.33
N TYR A 272 -7.42 12.46 -18.14
CA TYR A 272 -7.08 11.08 -17.83
C TYR A 272 -7.97 10.11 -18.59
N ASP A 273 -9.28 10.11 -18.30
CA ASP A 273 -10.20 9.10 -18.83
C ASP A 273 -10.29 9.13 -20.36
N ASP A 274 -10.32 10.34 -20.96
CA ASP A 274 -10.54 10.54 -22.39
C ASP A 274 -9.25 10.59 -23.22
N TYR A 275 -8.08 10.72 -22.59
CA TYR A 275 -6.80 10.79 -23.31
C TYR A 275 -5.74 9.82 -22.76
N PHE A 276 -5.36 9.90 -21.49
CA PHE A 276 -4.26 9.08 -20.96
C PHE A 276 -4.61 7.61 -20.70
N ALA A 277 -5.85 7.28 -20.32
CA ALA A 277 -6.25 5.94 -19.91
C ALA A 277 -5.96 4.87 -20.98
N GLY A 278 -6.13 5.23 -22.27
CA GLY A 278 -5.79 4.33 -23.38
C GLY A 278 -4.31 3.97 -23.46
N PHE A 279 -3.41 4.92 -23.16
CA PHE A 279 -1.96 4.67 -23.16
C PHE A 279 -1.55 3.76 -22.00
N PHE A 280 -2.13 3.97 -20.81
CA PHE A 280 -1.89 3.11 -19.65
C PHE A 280 -2.42 1.69 -19.87
N GLN A 281 -3.61 1.55 -20.44
CA GLN A 281 -4.16 0.24 -20.80
C GLN A 281 -3.28 -0.47 -21.84
N GLU A 282 -2.81 0.23 -22.87
CA GLU A 282 -1.89 -0.36 -23.86
C GLU A 282 -0.56 -0.80 -23.21
N SER A 283 -0.05 -0.02 -22.25
CA SER A 283 1.13 -0.39 -21.47
C SER A 283 0.88 -1.66 -20.66
N TYR A 284 -0.25 -1.75 -19.96
CA TYR A 284 -0.64 -2.94 -19.21
C TYR A 284 -0.74 -4.16 -20.10
N ASP A 285 -1.41 -4.06 -21.25
CA ASP A 285 -1.60 -5.17 -22.19
C ASP A 285 -0.25 -5.71 -22.72
N LYS A 286 0.75 -4.83 -22.87
CA LYS A 286 2.12 -5.22 -23.27
C LYS A 286 2.90 -5.89 -22.15
N LEU A 287 2.73 -5.44 -20.91
CA LEU A 287 3.55 -5.84 -19.75
C LEU A 287 2.70 -6.15 -18.50
N PRO A 288 1.72 -7.08 -18.56
CA PRO A 288 0.78 -7.29 -17.47
C PRO A 288 1.42 -7.95 -16.25
N ALA A 289 2.56 -8.63 -16.43
CA ALA A 289 3.29 -9.29 -15.34
C ALA A 289 4.02 -8.31 -14.40
N TYR A 290 4.08 -7.02 -14.77
CA TYR A 290 4.86 -5.99 -14.11
C TYR A 290 4.04 -4.77 -13.69
N GLN A 291 2.72 -4.80 -13.89
CA GLN A 291 1.83 -3.67 -13.65
C GLN A 291 0.50 -4.16 -13.07
N ARG A 292 -0.15 -3.32 -12.28
CA ARG A 292 -1.54 -3.49 -11.87
C ARG A 292 -2.46 -3.33 -13.08
N GLU A 293 -3.66 -3.90 -12.97
CA GLU A 293 -4.73 -3.68 -13.94
C GLU A 293 -4.96 -2.18 -14.13
N GLY A 294 -5.05 -1.76 -15.40
CA GLY A 294 -5.17 -0.35 -15.78
C GLY A 294 -3.84 0.34 -16.12
N GLY A 295 -2.69 -0.25 -15.79
CA GLY A 295 -1.36 0.26 -16.14
C GLY A 295 -0.72 1.15 -15.06
N ASP A 296 0.60 1.03 -14.91
CA ASP A 296 1.38 1.73 -13.87
C ASP A 296 2.47 2.64 -14.45
N PHE A 297 2.80 2.53 -15.73
CA PHE A 297 3.76 3.43 -16.35
C PHE A 297 3.53 3.61 -17.84
N ILE A 298 3.91 4.77 -18.38
CA ILE A 298 3.93 5.06 -19.82
C ILE A 298 5.14 5.93 -20.20
N GLU A 299 5.66 5.72 -21.41
CA GLU A 299 6.45 6.72 -22.14
C GLU A 299 5.48 7.49 -23.04
N TRP A 300 5.19 8.73 -22.69
CA TRP A 300 4.30 9.58 -23.48
C TRP A 300 5.12 10.52 -24.37
N THR A 301 4.75 10.58 -25.65
CA THR A 301 5.34 11.52 -26.62
C THR A 301 4.36 12.66 -26.85
N ASN A 302 4.80 13.90 -26.63
CA ASN A 302 3.99 15.07 -26.94
C ASN A 302 3.67 15.11 -28.45
N PRO A 303 2.39 15.13 -28.86
CA PRO A 303 2.03 15.03 -30.28
C PRO A 303 2.43 16.25 -31.10
N TYR A 304 2.73 17.38 -30.46
CA TYR A 304 3.09 18.63 -31.15
C TYR A 304 4.61 18.87 -31.21
N THR A 305 5.34 18.50 -30.15
CA THR A 305 6.79 18.77 -30.05
C THR A 305 7.65 17.54 -30.28
N GLY A 306 7.10 16.34 -30.08
CA GLY A 306 7.83 15.08 -30.18
C GLY A 306 8.71 14.76 -28.97
N ASN A 307 8.78 15.65 -27.97
CA ASN A 307 9.51 15.37 -26.74
C ASN A 307 8.76 14.36 -25.87
N ARG A 308 9.51 13.51 -25.18
CA ARG A 308 9.00 12.45 -24.34
C ARG A 308 9.12 12.75 -22.86
N LEU A 309 8.12 12.31 -22.12
CA LEU A 309 8.11 12.25 -20.66
C LEU A 309 7.69 10.85 -20.22
N VAL A 310 8.07 10.48 -19.00
CA VAL A 310 7.68 9.20 -18.40
C VAL A 310 6.81 9.46 -17.19
N MET A 311 5.67 8.75 -17.11
CA MET A 311 4.80 8.74 -15.94
C MET A 311 4.88 7.36 -15.27
N ILE A 312 4.95 7.32 -13.95
CA ILE A 312 5.11 6.10 -13.15
C ILE A 312 4.19 6.18 -11.93
N ALA A 313 3.48 5.10 -11.61
CA ALA A 313 2.61 5.03 -10.46
C ALA A 313 3.41 5.21 -9.16
N SER A 314 2.86 6.00 -8.23
CA SER A 314 3.56 6.43 -7.03
C SER A 314 3.46 5.45 -5.87
N GLY A 315 4.04 4.25 -5.98
CA GLY A 315 4.01 3.27 -4.89
C GLY A 315 2.59 2.98 -4.39
N PHE A 316 2.25 3.47 -3.20
CA PHE A 316 0.92 3.31 -2.59
C PHE A 316 -0.10 4.41 -2.95
N GLY A 317 0.26 5.36 -3.81
CA GLY A 317 -0.63 6.42 -4.31
C GLY A 317 -0.24 7.80 -3.78
N ASP A 318 -1.24 8.57 -3.39
CA ASP A 318 -1.10 9.96 -3.01
C ASP A 318 -0.19 10.16 -1.80
N GLY A 319 0.44 11.33 -1.71
CA GLY A 319 1.34 11.65 -0.61
C GLY A 319 2.34 12.75 -0.94
N PHE A 320 3.41 12.77 -0.16
CA PHE A 320 4.51 13.71 -0.35
C PHE A 320 5.82 12.94 -0.46
N TYR A 321 6.49 13.08 -1.60
CA TYR A 321 7.66 12.27 -1.95
C TYR A 321 8.91 13.14 -2.05
N GLN A 322 10.04 12.56 -1.66
CA GLN A 322 11.34 13.21 -1.75
C GLN A 322 12.16 12.67 -2.92
N CYS A 323 13.02 13.53 -3.46
CA CYS A 323 13.92 13.19 -4.54
C CYS A 323 15.36 13.25 -4.04
N TYR A 324 16.24 12.43 -4.62
CA TYR A 324 17.64 12.37 -4.22
C TYR A 324 18.58 12.29 -5.42
N TRP A 325 19.62 13.11 -5.41
CA TRP A 325 20.72 12.99 -6.37
C TRP A 325 21.67 11.89 -5.92
N GLY A 326 21.89 10.91 -6.79
CA GLY A 326 22.89 9.86 -6.64
C GLY A 326 24.24 10.30 -7.21
N TYR A 327 25.29 10.10 -6.43
CA TYR A 327 26.67 10.43 -6.80
C TYR A 327 27.51 9.16 -6.95
N ASP A 328 28.32 9.09 -8.01
CA ASP A 328 29.25 7.99 -8.25
C ASP A 328 30.51 8.08 -7.34
N ASP A 329 31.42 7.12 -7.48
CA ASP A 329 32.68 7.05 -6.73
C ASP A 329 33.64 8.23 -6.99
N ARG A 330 33.38 9.02 -8.02
CA ARG A 330 34.09 10.25 -8.37
C ARG A 330 33.34 11.51 -7.92
N SER A 331 32.24 11.36 -7.16
CA SER A 331 31.36 12.46 -6.72
C SER A 331 30.67 13.20 -7.87
N GLU A 332 30.47 12.55 -9.01
CA GLU A 332 29.69 13.09 -10.13
C GLU A 332 28.25 12.58 -10.06
N VAL A 333 27.28 13.42 -10.44
CA VAL A 333 25.87 13.03 -10.48
C VAL A 333 25.64 11.96 -11.53
N CYS A 334 25.07 10.82 -11.13
CA CYS A 334 24.80 9.69 -12.00
C CYS A 334 23.32 9.32 -12.12
N GLU A 335 22.47 9.73 -11.18
CA GLU A 335 21.01 9.51 -11.25
C GLU A 335 20.22 10.43 -10.32
N LEU A 336 18.93 10.60 -10.60
CA LEU A 336 17.93 11.18 -9.70
C LEU A 336 16.92 10.10 -9.33
N ILE A 337 16.65 9.89 -8.04
CA ILE A 337 15.72 8.86 -7.58
C ILE A 337 14.52 9.43 -6.82
N ILE A 338 13.41 8.69 -6.86
CA ILE A 338 12.20 8.90 -6.06
C ILE A 338 11.85 7.55 -5.40
N PRO A 339 12.27 7.33 -4.15
CA PRO A 339 11.86 6.15 -3.39
C PRO A 339 10.42 6.30 -2.88
N MET A 340 9.58 5.30 -3.14
CA MET A 340 8.13 5.33 -2.87
C MET A 340 7.66 4.13 -2.05
N VAL A 341 8.30 2.97 -2.25
CA VAL A 341 8.09 1.77 -1.46
C VAL A 341 9.42 1.13 -1.10
N ASN A 342 9.62 0.76 0.16
CA ASN A 342 10.71 -0.13 0.55
C ASN A 342 10.30 -1.59 0.28
N PRO A 343 10.87 -2.26 -0.74
CA PRO A 343 10.51 -3.63 -1.07
C PRO A 343 10.90 -4.65 0.03
N ASP A 344 11.89 -4.33 0.88
CA ASP A 344 12.35 -5.22 1.96
C ASP A 344 11.27 -5.44 3.03
N LEU A 345 10.34 -4.50 3.18
CA LEU A 345 9.19 -4.63 4.10
C LEU A 345 8.16 -5.66 3.63
N PHE A 346 8.22 -6.07 2.35
CA PHE A 346 7.20 -6.91 1.71
C PHE A 346 7.78 -8.23 1.18
N GLU A 347 8.97 -8.62 1.64
CA GLU A 347 9.48 -9.96 1.42
C GLU A 347 8.76 -10.96 2.33
N SER A 348 8.19 -11.99 1.72
CA SER A 348 7.58 -13.14 2.39
C SER A 348 8.23 -14.42 1.91
#